data_AF-Q4VXA6-F1
#
_entry.id   AF-Q4VXA6-F1
#
_cell.length_a   1.000
_cell.length_b   1.000
_cell.length_c   1.000
_cell.angle_alpha   90.00
_cell.angle_beta   90.00
_cell.angle_gamma   90.00
#
_symmetry.space_group_name_H-M   'P 1'
#
loop_
_entity.id
_entity.type
_entity.pdbx_description
1 polymer ?
#
loop_
_entity_poly.entity_id
_entity_poly.type
_entity_poly.pdbx_seq_one_letter_code
_entity_poly.pdbx_strand_id
1 'polypeptide(L)'
;MKWMVVVLVCLQLLEAAVVKVPLKKFKSIRETMKEKGLLGEFLRTHKYDPAWKYRFGDLSVTYEPMAYMDVQSIQVPNQEFGLSENEPGTNFVYAQFDGIMGLAYPALSVDEATTAMQGMVQEGALTSPVFSVYLSNQQ
;
A
#
# COMPACT_ATOMS: atom_id res chain seq x y z
N MET A 1 28.55 -3.97 37.08
CA MET A 1 27.07 -4.02 37.06
C MET A 1 26.44 -2.78 36.42
N LYS A 2 26.86 -1.54 36.73
CA LYS A 2 26.31 -0.31 36.10
C LYS A 2 26.37 -0.26 34.57
N TRP A 3 27.45 -0.76 33.96
CA TRP A 3 27.64 -0.74 32.50
C TRP A 3 26.70 -1.71 31.77
N MET A 4 26.32 -2.81 32.42
CA MET A 4 25.35 -3.77 31.86
C MET A 4 23.95 -3.14 31.72
N VAL A 5 23.57 -2.28 32.65
CA VAL A 5 22.27 -1.57 32.61
C VAL A 5 22.24 -0.58 31.44
N VAL A 6 23.34 0.14 31.20
CA VAL A 6 23.45 1.06 30.05
C VAL A 6 23.33 0.31 28.72
N VAL A 7 24.01 -0.83 28.58
CA VAL A 7 23.94 -1.65 27.37
C VAL A 7 22.53 -2.17 27.12
N LEU A 8 21.84 -2.67 28.15
CA LEU A 8 20.46 -3.17 28.04
C LEU A 8 19.46 -2.07 27.65
N VAL A 9 19.60 -0.87 28.23
CA VAL A 9 18.74 0.29 27.90
C VAL A 9 19.00 0.76 26.46
N CYS A 10 20.27 0.84 26.03
CA CYS A 10 20.61 1.17 24.65
C CYS A 10 20.06 0.13 23.65
N LEU A 11 20.03 -1.16 24.00
CA LEU A 11 19.46 -2.21 23.16
C LEU A 11 17.95 -2.05 22.98
N GLN A 12 17.23 -1.78 24.06
CA GLN A 12 15.76 -1.58 24.05
C GLN A 12 15.35 -0.35 23.23
N LEU A 13 16.16 0.71 23.26
CA LEU A 13 15.93 1.92 22.46
C LEU A 13 16.19 1.68 20.96
N LEU A 14 17.06 0.74 20.61
CA LEU A 14 17.35 0.38 19.21
C LEU A 14 16.17 -0.36 18.55
N GLU A 15 15.49 -1.24 19.28
CA GLU A 15 14.31 -1.96 18.77
C GLU A 15 13.09 -1.04 18.56
N ALA A 16 13.00 0.06 19.31
CA ALA A 16 11.95 1.06 19.16
C ALA A 16 12.06 1.91 17.87
N ALA A 17 13.19 1.84 17.17
CA ALA A 17 13.43 2.64 15.97
C ALA A 17 12.78 2.08 14.69
N VAL A 18 12.24 0.86 14.72
CA VAL A 18 11.65 0.22 13.53
C VAL A 18 10.16 0.47 13.48
N VAL A 19 9.71 1.29 12.53
CA VAL A 19 8.28 1.46 12.23
C VAL A 19 7.75 0.16 11.62
N LYS A 20 6.76 -0.45 12.29
CA LYS A 20 6.10 -1.68 11.83
C LYS A 20 4.64 -1.39 11.53
N VAL A 21 4.24 -1.58 10.27
CA VAL A 21 2.84 -1.50 9.84
C VAL A 21 2.25 -2.90 9.87
N PRO A 22 1.25 -3.21 10.73
CA PRO A 22 0.64 -4.53 10.77
C PRO A 22 -0.15 -4.77 9.48
N LEU A 23 0.25 -5.80 8.71
CA LEU A 23 -0.47 -6.22 7.51
C LEU A 23 -1.53 -7.27 7.87
N LYS A 24 -2.73 -7.10 7.32
CA LYS A 24 -3.83 -8.07 7.45
C LYS A 24 -4.04 -8.78 6.12
N LYS A 25 -4.06 -10.12 6.15
CA LYS A 25 -4.43 -10.92 5.00
C LYS A 25 -5.95 -11.04 4.95
N PHE A 26 -6.54 -10.62 3.83
CA PHE A 26 -7.96 -10.75 3.55
C PHE A 26 -8.22 -11.92 2.60
N LYS A 27 -9.50 -12.33 2.48
CA LYS A 27 -9.91 -13.22 1.39
C LYS A 27 -9.68 -12.50 0.07
N SER A 28 -9.16 -13.22 -0.91
CA SER A 28 -9.04 -12.71 -2.26
C SER A 28 -10.42 -12.42 -2.87
N ILE A 29 -10.46 -11.48 -3.81
CA ILE A 29 -11.66 -11.20 -4.63
C ILE A 29 -12.24 -12.50 -5.19
N ARG A 30 -11.39 -13.39 -5.72
CA ARG A 30 -11.80 -14.70 -6.26
C ARG A 30 -12.47 -15.59 -5.23
N GLU A 31 -11.95 -15.67 -4.01
CA GLU A 31 -12.56 -16.45 -2.93
C GLU A 31 -13.92 -15.87 -2.55
N THR A 32 -14.01 -14.56 -2.34
CA THR A 32 -15.26 -13.85 -2.04
C THR A 32 -16.32 -14.09 -3.13
N MET A 33 -15.93 -14.02 -4.41
CA MET A 33 -16.83 -14.28 -5.53
C MET A 33 -17.28 -15.74 -5.62
N LYS A 34 -16.40 -16.69 -5.24
CA LYS A 34 -16.73 -18.11 -5.19
C LYS A 34 -17.77 -18.38 -4.10
N GLU A 35 -17.59 -17.81 -2.92
CA GLU A 35 -18.52 -17.93 -1.79
C GLU A 35 -19.90 -17.34 -2.12
N LYS A 36 -19.94 -16.25 -2.89
CA LYS A 36 -21.19 -15.63 -3.36
C LYS A 36 -21.84 -16.34 -4.56
N GLY A 37 -21.21 -17.38 -5.11
CA GLY A 37 -21.72 -18.10 -6.29
C GLY A 37 -21.59 -17.35 -7.63
N LEU A 38 -20.90 -16.21 -7.65
CA LEU A 38 -20.82 -15.31 -8.82
C LEU A 38 -19.59 -15.57 -9.69
N LEU A 39 -18.59 -16.30 -9.17
CA LEU A 39 -17.31 -16.50 -9.85
C LEU A 39 -17.46 -17.14 -11.25
N GLY A 40 -18.37 -18.10 -11.41
CA GLY A 40 -18.57 -18.80 -12.69
C GLY A 40 -19.10 -17.88 -13.78
N GLU A 41 -20.11 -17.07 -13.46
CA GLU A 41 -20.69 -16.09 -14.39
C GLU A 41 -19.67 -14.99 -14.73
N PHE A 42 -18.94 -14.50 -13.73
CA PHE A 42 -17.90 -13.50 -13.92
C PHE A 42 -16.82 -13.98 -14.91
N LEU A 43 -16.28 -15.19 -14.73
CA LEU A 43 -15.26 -15.72 -15.63
C LEU A 43 -15.78 -15.96 -17.07
N ARG A 44 -17.10 -16.14 -17.25
CA ARG A 44 -17.71 -16.33 -18.57
C ARG A 44 -17.94 -15.00 -19.30
N THR A 45 -18.31 -13.97 -18.54
CA THR A 45 -18.66 -12.63 -19.05
C THR A 45 -17.44 -11.73 -19.21
N HIS A 46 -16.50 -11.81 -18.27
CA HIS A 46 -15.29 -11.00 -18.24
C HIS A 46 -14.11 -11.83 -18.74
N LYS A 47 -13.77 -11.66 -20.02
CA LYS A 47 -12.55 -12.26 -20.57
C LYS A 47 -11.33 -11.57 -19.98
N TYR A 48 -10.41 -12.37 -19.43
CA TYR A 48 -9.16 -11.88 -18.89
C TYR A 48 -8.29 -11.33 -20.02
N ASP A 49 -8.15 -10.00 -20.08
CA ASP A 49 -7.15 -9.34 -20.92
C ASP A 49 -5.91 -9.01 -20.06
N PRO A 50 -4.78 -9.72 -20.23
CA PRO A 50 -3.56 -9.45 -19.48
C PRO A 50 -2.95 -8.09 -19.81
N ALA A 51 -3.33 -7.44 -20.92
CA ALA A 51 -2.87 -6.11 -21.28
C ALA A 51 -3.59 -4.99 -20.50
N TRP A 52 -4.75 -5.29 -19.90
CA TRP A 52 -5.56 -4.29 -19.19
C TRP A 52 -4.81 -3.62 -18.03
N LYS A 53 -3.91 -4.36 -17.35
CA LYS A 53 -3.04 -3.81 -16.30
C LYS A 53 -2.05 -2.75 -16.78
N TYR A 54 -1.88 -2.60 -18.10
CA TYR A 54 -0.99 -1.59 -18.69
C TYR A 54 -1.76 -0.43 -19.31
N ARG A 55 -3.10 -0.45 -19.25
CA ARG A 55 -3.97 0.62 -19.74
C ARG A 55 -4.37 1.56 -18.60
N PHE A 56 -3.38 2.22 -18.02
CA PHE A 56 -3.62 3.18 -16.93
C PHE A 56 -4.32 4.46 -17.39
N GLY A 57 -4.26 4.80 -18.69
CA GLY A 57 -4.88 6.01 -19.25
C GLY A 57 -6.41 5.97 -19.35
N ASP A 58 -7.05 4.82 -19.11
CA ASP A 58 -8.51 4.69 -19.16
C ASP A 58 -9.18 4.92 -17.78
N LEU A 59 -8.39 5.14 -16.71
CA LEU A 59 -8.92 5.46 -15.38
C LEU A 59 -9.02 6.98 -15.21
N SER A 60 -10.21 7.46 -14.87
CA SER A 60 -10.43 8.85 -14.45
C SER A 60 -9.87 9.01 -13.03
N VAL A 61 -8.72 9.67 -12.94
CA VAL A 61 -8.00 9.96 -11.70
C VAL A 61 -7.73 11.45 -11.65
N THR A 62 -8.08 12.09 -10.55
CA THR A 62 -7.64 13.46 -10.23
C THR A 62 -6.58 13.42 -9.15
N TYR A 63 -5.61 14.34 -9.19
CA TYR A 63 -4.54 14.41 -8.19
C TYR A 63 -4.78 15.60 -7.29
N GLU A 64 -4.84 15.33 -5.98
CA GLU A 64 -4.97 16.36 -4.97
C GLU A 64 -3.96 16.09 -3.85
N PRO A 65 -3.31 17.12 -3.30
CA PRO A 65 -2.45 16.94 -2.14
C PRO A 65 -3.32 16.66 -0.90
N MET A 66 -3.07 15.54 -0.23
CA MET A 66 -3.68 15.31 1.08
C MET A 66 -2.93 16.11 2.15
N ALA A 67 -3.67 16.60 3.17
CA ALA A 67 -3.08 17.39 4.25
C ALA A 67 -1.91 16.66 4.93
N TYR A 68 -2.13 15.41 5.32
CA TYR A 68 -1.10 14.50 5.80
C TYR A 68 -1.43 13.06 5.40
N MET A 69 -0.46 12.34 4.86
CA MET A 69 -0.49 10.87 4.83
C MET A 69 0.02 10.35 6.17
N ASP A 70 -0.78 9.54 6.85
CA ASP A 70 -0.42 8.89 8.12
C ASP A 70 -0.18 7.39 7.91
N VAL A 71 1.02 6.94 8.29
CA VAL A 71 1.39 5.53 8.31
C VAL A 71 2.02 5.20 9.67
N GLN A 72 1.18 4.73 10.60
CA GLN A 72 1.57 4.44 11.99
C GLN A 72 2.05 5.70 12.74
N SER A 73 3.35 5.90 12.84
CA SER A 73 3.97 7.06 13.48
C SER A 73 4.60 8.01 12.46
N ILE A 74 4.52 7.69 11.17
CA ILE A 74 5.06 8.50 10.08
C ILE A 74 3.95 9.41 9.57
N GLN A 75 4.23 10.71 9.54
CA GLN A 75 3.36 11.70 8.93
C GLN A 75 4.10 12.37 7.78
N VAL A 76 3.48 12.38 6.60
CA VAL A 76 4.02 13.04 5.41
C VAL A 76 3.03 14.14 4.99
N PRO A 77 3.34 15.43 5.20
CA PRO A 77 2.47 16.52 4.79
C PRO A 77 2.41 16.63 3.26
N ASN A 78 1.29 17.11 2.74
CA ASN A 78 1.11 17.43 1.31
C ASN A 78 1.48 16.28 0.35
N GLN A 79 1.32 15.03 0.79
CA GLN A 79 1.55 13.87 -0.06
C GLN A 79 0.55 13.92 -1.23
N GLU A 80 1.05 13.84 -2.44
CA GLU A 80 0.21 13.73 -3.63
C GLU A 80 -0.38 12.33 -3.73
N PHE A 81 -1.66 12.22 -4.08
CA PHE A 81 -2.29 10.92 -4.33
C PHE A 81 -3.38 11.02 -5.39
N GLY A 82 -3.58 9.92 -6.10
CA GLY A 82 -4.65 9.80 -7.09
C GLY A 82 -5.99 9.48 -6.44
N LEU A 83 -7.00 10.29 -6.72
CA LEU A 83 -8.40 10.05 -6.41
C LEU A 83 -9.08 9.48 -7.65
N SER A 84 -9.48 8.20 -7.59
CA SER A 84 -10.29 7.62 -8.64
C SER A 84 -11.72 8.14 -8.52
N GLU A 85 -12.24 8.73 -9.59
CA GLU A 85 -13.65 9.13 -9.66
C GLU A 85 -14.55 7.97 -10.09
N ASN A 86 -13.98 7.04 -10.85
CA ASN A 86 -14.67 5.88 -11.40
C ASN A 86 -13.72 4.69 -11.46
N GLU A 87 -14.04 3.60 -10.76
CA GLU A 87 -13.36 2.32 -11.00
C GLU A 87 -14.14 1.47 -12.03
N PRO A 88 -13.59 1.22 -13.23
CA PRO A 88 -14.25 0.38 -14.21
C PRO A 88 -14.26 -1.10 -13.77
N GLY A 89 -15.45 -1.70 -13.78
CA GLY A 89 -15.65 -3.14 -13.61
C GLY A 89 -16.10 -3.58 -12.21
N THR A 90 -16.27 -4.90 -12.04
CA THR A 90 -16.81 -5.49 -10.79
C THR A 90 -15.74 -5.98 -9.83
N ASN A 91 -14.46 -5.81 -10.16
CA ASN A 91 -13.34 -6.31 -9.35
C ASN A 91 -13.29 -5.67 -7.96
N PHE A 92 -13.50 -4.35 -7.88
CA PHE A 92 -13.45 -3.61 -6.62
C PHE A 92 -14.70 -3.82 -5.75
N VAL A 93 -15.83 -4.25 -6.33
CA VAL A 93 -17.07 -4.59 -5.58
C VAL A 93 -16.84 -5.67 -4.52
N TYR A 94 -15.87 -6.56 -4.76
CA TYR A 94 -15.54 -7.66 -3.85
C TYR A 94 -14.16 -7.49 -3.18
N ALA A 95 -13.53 -6.33 -3.35
CA ALA A 95 -12.31 -5.99 -2.65
C ALA A 95 -12.60 -5.79 -1.15
N GLN A 96 -11.62 -6.12 -0.31
CA GLN A 96 -11.67 -5.82 1.13
C GLN A 96 -10.77 -4.63 1.50
N PHE A 97 -10.32 -3.88 0.50
CA PHE A 97 -9.45 -2.72 0.62
C PHE A 97 -10.02 -1.57 -0.21
N ASP A 98 -9.79 -0.34 0.24
CA ASP A 98 -10.33 0.87 -0.39
C ASP A 98 -9.36 1.55 -1.35
N GLY A 99 -8.06 1.30 -1.22
CA GLY A 99 -7.04 1.95 -2.02
C GLY A 99 -5.74 1.17 -2.10
N ILE A 100 -4.81 1.69 -2.91
CA ILE A 100 -3.51 1.06 -3.19
C ILE A 100 -2.41 2.07 -2.91
N MET A 101 -1.45 1.70 -2.07
CA MET A 101 -0.21 2.45 -1.88
C MET A 101 0.89 1.84 -2.76
N GLY A 102 1.31 2.58 -3.79
CA GLY A 102 2.40 2.17 -4.66
C GLY A 102 3.76 2.26 -3.96
N LEU A 103 4.54 1.16 -4.01
CA LEU A 103 5.89 1.09 -3.45
C LEU A 103 6.98 0.87 -4.53
N ALA A 104 6.62 1.04 -5.79
CA ALA A 104 7.52 0.93 -6.93
C ALA A 104 8.34 2.22 -7.13
N TYR A 105 9.28 2.20 -8.08
CA TYR A 105 10.09 3.36 -8.41
C TYR A 105 9.25 4.50 -9.01
N PRO A 106 9.66 5.78 -8.83
CA PRO A 106 8.92 6.95 -9.33
C PRO A 106 8.72 6.96 -10.84
N ALA A 107 9.61 6.32 -11.61
CA ALA A 107 9.48 6.19 -13.06
C ALA A 107 8.24 5.40 -13.53
N LEU A 108 7.55 4.70 -12.62
CA LEU A 108 6.28 4.02 -12.88
C LEU A 108 5.07 4.79 -12.32
N SER A 109 5.29 5.96 -11.71
CA SER A 109 4.22 6.84 -11.26
C SER A 109 3.59 7.50 -12.47
N VAL A 110 2.26 7.49 -12.53
CA VAL A 110 1.51 8.21 -13.57
C VAL A 110 1.64 9.70 -13.28
N ASP A 111 1.78 10.50 -14.34
CA ASP A 111 1.97 11.96 -14.26
C ASP A 111 3.15 12.40 -13.37
N GLU A 112 4.13 11.51 -13.18
CA GLU A 112 5.32 11.74 -12.34
C GLU A 112 4.98 12.09 -10.88
N ALA A 113 3.79 11.71 -10.41
CA ALA A 113 3.31 12.02 -9.07
C ALA A 113 4.28 11.51 -8.00
N THR A 114 4.45 12.30 -6.92
CA THR A 114 5.41 11.97 -5.86
C THR A 114 4.99 10.68 -5.14
N THR A 115 5.86 9.68 -5.10
CA THR A 115 5.55 8.40 -4.44
C THR A 115 5.54 8.53 -2.92
N ALA A 116 4.78 7.66 -2.23
CA ALA A 116 4.77 7.61 -0.76
C ALA A 116 6.17 7.45 -0.16
N MET A 117 7.01 6.59 -0.76
CA MET A 117 8.40 6.40 -0.33
C MET A 117 9.26 7.66 -0.53
N GLN A 118 9.06 8.42 -1.62
CA GLN A 118 9.75 9.71 -1.79
C GLN A 118 9.35 10.70 -0.72
N GLY A 119 8.05 10.84 -0.43
CA GLY A 119 7.56 11.72 0.63
C GLY A 119 8.17 11.36 1.99
N MET A 120 8.16 10.08 2.36
CA MET A 120 8.76 9.62 3.63
C MET A 120 10.28 9.89 3.70
N VAL A 121 11.01 9.76 2.59
CA VAL A 121 12.45 10.05 2.54
C VAL A 121 12.72 11.55 2.64
N GLN A 122 11.93 12.38 1.95
CA GLN A 122 12.07 13.84 1.96
C GLN A 122 11.81 14.44 3.35
N GLU A 123 10.81 13.91 4.06
CA GLU A 123 10.50 14.31 5.45
C GLU A 123 11.49 13.76 6.48
N GLY A 124 12.49 12.96 6.06
CA GLY A 124 13.43 12.32 6.98
C GLY A 124 12.76 11.32 7.93
N ALA A 125 11.57 10.81 7.58
CA ALA A 125 10.78 9.92 8.43
C ALA A 125 11.35 8.48 8.50
N LEU A 126 12.27 8.14 7.59
CA LEU A 126 12.91 6.82 7.53
C LEU A 126 14.38 6.92 7.92
N THR A 127 14.84 6.00 8.79
CA THR A 127 16.27 5.87 9.13
C THR A 127 17.13 5.49 7.92
N SER A 128 16.55 4.78 6.95
CA SER A 128 17.17 4.43 5.67
C SER A 128 16.08 4.33 4.61
N PRO A 129 16.38 4.65 3.33
CA PRO A 129 15.41 4.61 2.23
C PRO A 129 15.14 3.18 1.77
N VAL A 130 14.80 2.29 2.71
CA VAL A 130 14.57 0.86 2.51
C VAL A 130 13.32 0.48 3.30
N PHE A 131 12.49 -0.37 2.70
CA PHE A 131 11.38 -1.03 3.38
C PHE A 131 11.52 -2.55 3.24
N SER A 132 10.81 -3.29 4.09
CA SER A 132 10.71 -4.74 3.99
C SER A 132 9.27 -5.17 4.23
N VAL A 133 8.90 -6.31 3.66
CA VAL A 133 7.57 -6.90 3.81
C VAL A 133 7.72 -8.30 4.38
N TYR A 134 6.98 -8.58 5.44
CA TYR A 134 6.90 -9.91 6.02
C TYR A 134 5.46 -10.42 5.90
N LEU A 135 5.27 -11.52 5.16
CA LEU A 135 3.99 -12.20 5.01
C LEU A 135 4.12 -13.62 5.56
N SER A 136 3.30 -13.95 6.55
CA SER A 136 3.22 -15.30 7.11
C SER A 136 1.98 -16.04 6.59
N ASN A 137 2.11 -17.35 6.41
CA ASN A 137 0.96 -18.25 6.18
C ASN A 137 0.40 -18.83 7.48
N GLN A 138 1.07 -18.59 8.61
CA GLN A 138 0.56 -18.93 9.93
C GLN A 138 -0.31 -17.79 10.43
N GLN A 139 -1.56 -18.12 10.73
CA GLN A 139 -2.55 -17.25 11.36
C GLN A 139 -2.97 -17.89 12.69
#